data_AF-A0A8J9XBH8-F1
#
_entry.id   AF-A0A8J9XBH8-F1
#
_cell.length_a   1.000
_cell.length_b   1.000
_cell.length_c   1.000
_cell.angle_alpha   90.00
_cell.angle_beta   90.00
_cell.angle_gamma   90.00
#
_symmetry.space_group_name_H-M   'P 1'
#
loop_
_entity.id
_entity.type
_entity.pdbx_description
1 polymer ?
#
loop_
_entity_poly.entity_id
_entity_poly.type
_entity_poly.pdbx_seq_one_letter_code
_entity_poly.pdbx_strand_id
1 'polypeptide(L)'
;IWTPIMDSLINIITSIESESIERVSFYKDTTRFVQFLQNQSDVYSGVAVTGHSLGGGLSIITGAIAGVPAVALSGPNAMLSRKSFDPQVSAEQLNSKTFNIIPERDVVPMIDDPAQNYQSIRCEADFADFIGCHDSTRSLCEILYTCGNDNRPIPCECHTLYNYPQPVQTAASNRTFAEACGLAEA
;
A
#
# COMPACT_ATOMS: atom_id res chain seq x y z
N ILE A 1 24.14 8.97 -12.12
CA ILE A 1 24.56 10.28 -11.57
C ILE A 1 23.82 10.58 -10.26
N TRP A 2 22.52 10.30 -10.15
CA TRP A 2 21.71 10.56 -8.95
C TRP A 2 21.87 9.56 -7.79
N THR A 3 22.28 8.31 -8.06
CA THR A 3 22.37 7.23 -7.05
C THR A 3 23.42 7.46 -5.94
N PRO A 4 24.67 7.86 -6.24
CA PRO A 4 25.68 8.10 -5.19
C PRO A 4 25.37 9.33 -4.33
N ILE A 5 24.67 10.30 -4.92
CA ILE A 5 24.25 11.54 -4.24
C ILE A 5 23.11 11.23 -3.27
N MET A 6 22.15 10.39 -3.67
CA MET A 6 21.05 9.95 -2.81
C MET A 6 21.55 9.14 -1.61
N ASP A 7 22.46 8.18 -1.83
CA ASP A 7 23.06 7.39 -0.75
C ASP A 7 23.80 8.29 0.24
N SER A 8 24.54 9.28 -0.26
CA SER A 8 25.27 10.23 0.59
C SER A 8 24.33 11.16 1.35
N LEU A 9 23.25 11.62 0.71
CA LEU A 9 22.26 12.50 1.34
C LEU A 9 21.45 11.75 2.40
N ILE A 10 21.03 10.51 2.12
CA ILE A 10 20.37 9.62 3.07
C ILE A 10 21.31 9.35 4.24
N ASN A 11 22.58 9.01 4.00
CA ASN A 11 23.54 8.79 5.09
C ASN A 11 23.76 10.04 5.94
N ILE A 12 23.80 11.24 5.34
CA ILE A 12 23.94 12.52 6.07
C ILE A 12 22.68 12.82 6.89
N ILE A 13 21.49 12.67 6.33
CA ILE A 13 20.22 12.89 7.04
C ILE A 13 20.07 11.85 8.17
N THR A 14 20.43 10.60 7.91
CA THR A 14 20.36 9.49 8.88
C THR A 14 21.36 9.66 10.03
N SER A 15 22.53 10.28 9.78
CA SER A 15 23.54 10.53 10.80
C SER A 15 23.30 11.81 11.62
N ILE A 16 22.58 12.78 11.08
CA ILE A 16 22.22 14.03 11.78
C ILE A 16 21.01 13.84 12.71
N GLU A 17 20.11 12.89 12.44
CA GLU A 17 18.85 12.71 13.17
C GLU A 17 18.79 11.50 14.13
N SER A 18 19.90 11.11 14.77
CA SER A 18 19.96 9.85 15.54
C SER A 18 18.91 9.67 16.65
N GLU A 19 18.51 10.71 17.39
CA GLU A 19 17.46 10.62 18.42
C GLU A 19 16.02 10.72 17.86
N SER A 20 15.85 11.35 16.70
CA SER A 20 14.57 11.42 15.97
C SER A 20 14.27 10.05 15.34
N ILE A 21 15.29 9.41 14.77
CA ILE A 21 15.23 8.11 14.07
C ILE A 21 14.73 6.97 14.96
N GLU A 22 15.06 6.97 16.25
CA GLU A 22 14.54 5.98 17.18
C GLU A 22 13.01 6.12 17.38
N ARG A 23 12.47 7.34 17.39
CA ARG A 23 11.01 7.62 17.48
C ARG A 23 10.25 7.39 16.18
N VAL A 24 10.87 7.52 15.00
CA VAL A 24 10.24 7.24 13.69
C VAL A 24 10.46 5.81 13.18
N SER A 25 11.10 4.93 13.96
CA SER A 25 11.28 3.52 13.60
C SER A 25 10.03 2.66 13.84
N PHE A 26 8.85 3.17 13.46
CA PHE A 26 7.54 2.49 13.60
C PHE A 26 7.54 1.07 13.00
N TYR A 27 8.36 0.83 11.97
CA TYR A 27 8.53 -0.50 11.39
C TYR A 27 9.06 -1.54 12.41
N LYS A 28 9.84 -1.11 13.41
CA LYS A 28 10.33 -1.99 14.49
C LYS A 28 9.19 -2.45 15.37
N ASP A 29 8.26 -1.57 15.71
CA ASP A 29 7.11 -1.91 16.55
C ASP A 29 6.11 -2.79 15.81
N THR A 30 5.81 -2.49 14.55
CA THR A 30 4.97 -3.37 13.72
C THR A 30 5.64 -4.72 13.48
N THR A 31 6.96 -4.77 13.29
CA THR A 31 7.72 -6.03 13.20
C THR A 31 7.61 -6.85 14.48
N ARG A 32 7.83 -6.23 15.65
CA ARG A 32 7.69 -6.91 16.96
C ARG A 32 6.28 -7.44 17.15
N PHE A 33 5.26 -6.68 16.77
CA PHE A 33 3.87 -7.10 16.88
C PHE A 33 3.56 -8.29 15.96
N VAL A 34 4.02 -8.25 14.71
CA VAL A 34 3.87 -9.40 13.78
C VAL A 34 4.56 -10.65 14.33
N GLN A 35 5.78 -10.53 14.83
CA GLN A 35 6.52 -11.65 15.42
C GLN A 35 5.82 -12.20 16.67
N PHE A 36 5.24 -11.33 17.50
CA PHE A 36 4.41 -11.74 18.64
C PHE A 36 3.22 -12.58 18.19
N LEU A 37 2.50 -12.16 17.14
CA LEU A 37 1.37 -12.92 16.58
C LEU A 37 1.83 -14.25 15.96
N GLN A 38 2.97 -14.28 15.26
CA GLN A 38 3.54 -15.51 14.70
C GLN A 38 3.89 -16.55 15.77
N ASN A 39 4.30 -16.11 16.97
CA ASN A 39 4.58 -17.00 18.10
C ASN A 39 3.30 -17.55 18.77
N GLN A 40 2.12 -17.06 18.38
CA GLN A 40 0.82 -17.58 18.81
C GLN A 40 0.20 -18.45 17.71
N SER A 41 0.98 -19.40 17.18
CA SER A 41 0.56 -20.27 16.08
C SER A 41 -0.66 -21.14 16.38
N ASP A 42 -0.95 -21.39 17.67
CA ASP A 42 -2.15 -22.10 18.10
C ASP A 42 -3.43 -21.25 17.96
N VAL A 43 -3.28 -19.94 17.82
CA VAL A 43 -4.38 -18.96 17.68
C VAL A 43 -4.47 -18.45 16.25
N TYR A 44 -3.34 -18.14 15.61
CA TYR A 44 -3.29 -17.57 14.27
C TYR A 44 -2.63 -18.54 13.28
N SER A 45 -3.37 -18.94 12.25
CA SER A 45 -2.86 -19.83 11.19
C SER A 45 -1.93 -19.14 10.19
N GLY A 46 -1.87 -17.80 10.22
CA GLY A 46 -1.01 -16.99 9.39
C GLY A 46 -1.16 -15.50 9.70
N VAL A 47 -0.09 -14.74 9.46
CA VAL A 47 -0.06 -13.29 9.61
C VAL A 47 0.37 -12.69 8.29
N ALA A 48 -0.33 -11.66 7.84
CA ALA A 48 0.04 -10.84 6.70
C ALA A 48 -0.15 -9.37 7.08
N VAL A 49 0.62 -8.49 6.46
CA VAL A 49 0.54 -7.04 6.70
C VAL A 49 0.11 -6.31 5.44
N THR A 50 -0.64 -5.24 5.62
CA THR A 50 -1.04 -4.35 4.54
C THR A 50 -1.10 -2.93 5.04
N GLY A 51 -1.07 -1.98 4.12
CA GLY A 51 -1.23 -0.58 4.43
C GLY A 51 -1.22 0.27 3.17
N HIS A 52 -1.66 1.50 3.33
CA HIS A 52 -1.66 2.52 2.28
C HIS A 52 -0.66 3.62 2.61
N SER A 53 -0.05 4.25 1.60
CA SER A 53 0.83 5.41 1.78
C SER A 53 2.01 5.06 2.71
N LEU A 54 2.26 5.87 3.74
CA LEU A 54 3.22 5.56 4.81
C LEU A 54 2.99 4.15 5.41
N GLY A 55 1.74 3.76 5.65
CA GLY A 55 1.41 2.43 6.15
C GLY A 55 1.78 1.32 5.15
N GLY A 56 1.71 1.60 3.85
CA GLY A 56 2.18 0.71 2.79
C GLY A 56 3.70 0.49 2.87
N GLY A 57 4.47 1.57 3.01
CA GLY A 57 5.92 1.49 3.22
C GLY A 57 6.30 0.73 4.49
N LEU A 58 5.60 1.01 5.60
CA LEU A 58 5.77 0.27 6.85
C LEU A 58 5.45 -1.22 6.67
N SER A 59 4.42 -1.57 5.90
CA SER A 59 4.06 -2.96 5.62
C SER A 59 5.13 -3.68 4.81
N ILE A 60 5.75 -3.02 3.82
CA ILE A 60 6.86 -3.56 3.01
C ILE A 60 8.04 -3.91 3.91
N ILE A 61 8.51 -2.96 4.73
CA ILE A 61 9.67 -3.15 5.61
C ILE A 61 9.36 -4.21 6.67
N THR A 62 8.17 -4.13 7.28
CA THR A 62 7.71 -5.06 8.32
C THR A 62 7.63 -6.49 7.80
N GLY A 63 6.99 -6.69 6.63
CA GLY A 63 6.85 -8.01 6.01
C GLY A 63 8.19 -8.61 5.62
N ALA A 64 9.09 -7.79 5.08
CA ALA A 64 10.43 -8.21 4.71
C ALA A 64 11.25 -8.66 5.93
N ILE A 65 11.21 -7.92 7.05
CA ILE A 65 11.95 -8.26 8.27
C ILE A 65 11.31 -9.47 8.98
N ALA A 66 10.00 -9.47 9.19
CA ALA A 66 9.29 -10.54 9.89
C ALA A 66 9.12 -11.82 9.04
N GLY A 67 9.41 -11.76 7.74
CA GLY A 67 9.29 -12.88 6.83
C GLY A 67 7.84 -13.27 6.48
N VAL A 68 6.89 -12.34 6.67
CA VAL A 68 5.46 -12.53 6.38
C VAL A 68 5.05 -11.86 5.06
N PRO A 69 3.99 -12.33 4.39
CA PRO A 69 3.44 -11.63 3.23
C PRO A 69 3.03 -10.19 3.56
N ALA A 70 3.43 -9.26 2.71
CA ALA A 70 3.05 -7.86 2.76
C ALA A 70 2.44 -7.40 1.44
N VAL A 71 1.25 -6.82 1.50
CA VAL A 71 0.59 -6.19 0.35
C VAL A 71 0.45 -4.70 0.64
N ALA A 72 1.25 -3.89 -0.02
CA ALA A 72 1.16 -2.43 0.07
C ALA A 72 0.29 -1.87 -1.04
N LEU A 73 -0.41 -0.79 -0.72
CA LEU A 73 -1.08 0.04 -1.71
C LEU A 73 -0.45 1.42 -1.68
N SER A 74 0.15 1.83 -2.79
CA SER A 74 0.82 3.11 -2.88
C SER A 74 1.83 3.36 -1.73
N GLY A 75 2.58 2.32 -1.36
CA GLY A 75 3.65 2.48 -0.38
C GLY A 75 4.88 3.13 -1.03
N PRO A 76 5.66 3.95 -0.31
CA PRO A 76 7.05 4.19 -0.72
C PRO A 76 7.78 2.85 -0.74
N ASN A 77 8.66 2.67 -1.73
CA ASN A 77 9.42 1.44 -1.84
C ASN A 77 10.61 1.44 -0.87
N ALA A 78 11.39 0.36 -0.91
CA ALA A 78 12.49 0.14 0.02
C ALA A 78 13.71 -0.54 -0.60
N MET A 79 13.80 -0.70 -1.94
CA MET A 79 14.84 -1.53 -2.54
C MET A 79 16.24 -0.92 -2.35
N LEU A 80 16.46 0.35 -2.70
CA LEU A 80 17.76 1.03 -2.53
C LEU A 80 18.06 1.26 -1.05
N SER A 81 17.08 1.72 -0.29
CA SER A 81 17.21 2.00 1.15
C SER A 81 17.30 0.75 2.02
N ARG A 82 17.08 -0.46 1.50
CA ARG A 82 17.00 -1.73 2.27
C ARG A 82 18.09 -1.94 3.33
N LYS A 83 19.30 -1.44 3.08
CA LYS A 83 20.47 -1.60 3.98
C LYS A 83 20.52 -0.56 5.11
N SER A 84 19.68 0.48 5.10
CA SER A 84 19.61 1.47 6.18
C SER A 84 18.66 1.06 7.31
N PHE A 85 17.81 0.04 7.08
CA PHE A 85 16.93 -0.51 8.12
C PHE A 85 17.70 -1.39 9.10
N ASP A 86 17.11 -1.58 10.29
CA ASP A 86 17.65 -2.39 11.37
C ASP A 86 16.59 -3.40 11.89
N PRO A 87 16.78 -4.71 11.69
CA PRO A 87 17.90 -5.33 10.97
C PRO A 87 17.91 -4.98 9.47
N GLN A 88 19.09 -5.07 8.84
CA GLN A 88 19.20 -4.81 7.40
C GLN A 88 18.32 -5.76 6.60
N VAL A 89 17.63 -5.21 5.60
CA VAL A 89 16.76 -5.97 4.71
C VAL A 89 17.53 -6.40 3.47
N SER A 90 17.50 -7.69 3.15
CA SER A 90 18.05 -8.21 1.90
C SER A 90 17.10 -7.96 0.72
N ALA A 91 17.65 -7.92 -0.50
CA ALA A 91 16.82 -7.80 -1.70
C ALA A 91 15.87 -9.01 -1.84
N GLU A 92 16.30 -10.19 -1.42
CA GLU A 92 15.48 -11.41 -1.46
C GLU A 92 14.28 -11.33 -0.51
N GLN A 93 14.44 -10.76 0.68
CA GLN A 93 13.31 -10.54 1.59
C GLN A 93 12.25 -9.63 0.97
N LEU A 94 12.66 -8.53 0.32
CA LEU A 94 11.72 -7.65 -0.38
C LEU A 94 11.06 -8.38 -1.55
N ASN A 95 11.84 -9.04 -2.40
CA ASN A 95 11.34 -9.73 -3.59
C ASN A 95 10.39 -10.88 -3.24
N SER A 96 10.65 -11.65 -2.18
CA SER A 96 9.86 -12.83 -1.84
C SER A 96 8.65 -12.56 -0.93
N LYS A 97 8.63 -11.43 -0.22
CA LYS A 97 7.61 -11.16 0.81
C LYS A 97 6.70 -9.98 0.51
N THR A 98 7.08 -9.09 -0.38
CA THR A 98 6.38 -7.81 -0.56
C THR A 98 5.75 -7.71 -1.93
N PHE A 99 4.57 -7.12 -1.99
CA PHE A 99 3.87 -6.79 -3.23
C PHE A 99 3.31 -5.37 -3.12
N ASN A 100 3.73 -4.46 -3.99
CA ASN A 100 3.24 -3.07 -3.98
C ASN A 100 2.30 -2.82 -5.16
N ILE A 101 1.11 -2.31 -4.88
CA ILE A 101 0.18 -1.83 -5.91
C ILE A 101 0.45 -0.36 -6.13
N ILE A 102 0.84 0.01 -7.36
CA ILE A 102 1.33 1.35 -7.69
C ILE A 102 0.36 2.01 -8.68
N PRO A 103 -0.47 2.97 -8.25
CA PRO A 103 -1.26 3.75 -9.16
C PRO A 103 -0.39 4.60 -10.08
N GLU A 104 -0.75 4.70 -11.35
CA GLU A 104 -0.09 5.59 -12.29
C GLU A 104 -0.13 7.05 -11.79
N ARG A 105 0.98 7.78 -12.01
CA ARG A 105 1.16 9.18 -11.61
C ARG A 105 1.17 9.43 -10.10
N ASP A 106 1.06 8.40 -9.28
CA ASP A 106 1.23 8.54 -7.84
C ASP A 106 2.71 8.75 -7.49
N VAL A 107 3.00 9.85 -6.80
CA VAL A 107 4.36 10.27 -6.45
C VAL A 107 4.92 9.53 -5.23
N VAL A 108 4.08 8.94 -4.38
CA VAL A 108 4.57 8.29 -3.14
C VAL A 108 5.36 7.01 -3.44
N PRO A 109 4.91 6.11 -4.33
CA PRO A 109 5.69 4.94 -4.74
C PRO A 109 6.87 5.27 -5.65
N MET A 110 7.11 6.54 -6.00
CA MET A 110 8.33 6.96 -6.70
C MET A 110 9.50 7.15 -5.74
N ILE A 111 9.23 7.15 -4.42
CA ILE A 111 10.27 7.14 -3.41
C ILE A 111 10.86 5.73 -3.37
N ASP A 112 12.13 5.63 -3.78
CA ASP A 112 12.89 4.38 -3.87
C ASP A 112 12.41 3.43 -5.00
N ASP A 113 13.27 2.49 -5.41
CA ASP A 113 12.98 1.49 -6.43
C ASP A 113 12.04 0.41 -5.87
N PRO A 114 11.06 -0.08 -6.65
CA PRO A 114 10.20 -1.17 -6.24
C PRO A 114 10.97 -2.50 -6.14
N ALA A 115 10.45 -3.41 -5.31
CA ALA A 115 10.84 -4.82 -5.36
C ALA A 115 10.35 -5.47 -6.66
N GLN A 116 10.78 -6.70 -6.95
CA GLN A 116 10.36 -7.38 -8.20
C GLN A 116 8.84 -7.62 -8.29
N ASN A 117 8.17 -7.75 -7.16
CA ASN A 117 6.74 -7.99 -7.07
C ASN A 117 6.01 -6.66 -6.86
N TYR A 118 5.48 -6.11 -7.95
CA TYR A 118 4.59 -4.95 -7.93
C TYR A 118 3.60 -5.01 -9.09
N GLN A 119 2.48 -4.32 -8.95
CA GLN A 119 1.49 -4.18 -10.01
C GLN A 119 1.14 -2.72 -10.20
N SER A 120 1.33 -2.21 -11.41
CA SER A 120 0.84 -0.89 -11.78
C SER A 120 -0.66 -0.96 -12.08
N ILE A 121 -1.43 0.00 -11.56
CA ILE A 121 -2.85 0.17 -11.87
C ILE A 121 -3.09 1.56 -12.46
N ARG A 122 -4.13 1.69 -13.29
CA ARG A 122 -4.45 2.99 -13.88
C ARG A 122 -4.94 3.97 -12.82
N CYS A 123 -4.77 5.24 -13.12
CA CYS A 123 -5.43 6.30 -12.37
C CYS A 123 -6.13 7.23 -13.36
N GLU A 124 -7.44 7.39 -13.19
CA GLU A 124 -8.29 8.27 -14.02
C GLU A 124 -8.50 9.65 -13.36
N ALA A 125 -7.69 10.02 -12.36
CA ALA A 125 -7.70 11.36 -11.80
C ALA A 125 -7.27 12.39 -12.85
N ASP A 126 -7.84 13.59 -12.76
CA ASP A 126 -7.41 14.73 -13.58
C ASP A 126 -5.90 14.94 -13.45
N PHE A 127 -5.23 15.29 -14.54
CA PHE A 127 -3.78 15.51 -14.54
C PHE A 127 -3.34 16.64 -13.60
N ALA A 128 -4.21 17.59 -13.27
CA ALA A 128 -3.97 18.64 -12.29
C ALA A 128 -4.13 18.15 -10.82
N ASP A 129 -4.71 16.98 -10.59
CA ASP A 129 -4.91 16.39 -9.27
C ASP A 129 -3.77 15.43 -8.91
N PHE A 130 -2.66 16.01 -8.43
CA PHE A 130 -1.45 15.28 -8.05
C PHE A 130 -1.63 14.32 -6.86
N ILE A 131 -2.69 14.48 -6.07
CA ILE A 131 -2.98 13.64 -4.89
C ILE A 131 -4.10 12.64 -5.20
N GLY A 132 -4.92 12.89 -6.22
CA GLY A 132 -6.03 12.03 -6.61
C GLY A 132 -5.63 10.57 -6.88
N CYS A 133 -4.45 10.36 -7.48
CA CYS A 133 -3.93 9.01 -7.71
C CYS A 133 -3.39 8.32 -6.45
N HIS A 134 -3.11 9.10 -5.40
CA HIS A 134 -2.72 8.61 -4.10
C HIS A 134 -3.90 8.16 -3.23
N ASP A 135 -5.14 8.36 -3.68
CA ASP A 135 -6.33 7.94 -2.93
C ASP A 135 -6.50 6.41 -2.96
N SER A 136 -6.57 5.80 -1.78
CA SER A 136 -6.73 4.36 -1.62
C SER A 136 -8.11 3.86 -2.05
N THR A 137 -9.15 4.66 -1.87
CA THR A 137 -10.52 4.32 -2.29
C THR A 137 -10.59 4.30 -3.81
N ARG A 138 -10.00 5.30 -4.48
CA ARG A 138 -9.90 5.32 -5.94
C ARG A 138 -9.15 4.11 -6.47
N SER A 139 -8.02 3.77 -5.85
CA SER A 139 -7.22 2.59 -6.22
C SER A 139 -8.01 1.29 -6.04
N LEU A 140 -8.77 1.16 -4.94
CA LEU A 140 -9.66 0.03 -4.71
C LEU A 140 -10.73 -0.06 -5.80
N CYS A 141 -11.33 1.07 -6.20
CA CYS A 141 -12.28 1.12 -7.30
C CYS A 141 -11.65 0.62 -8.61
N GLU A 142 -10.47 1.10 -8.98
CA GLU A 142 -9.78 0.64 -10.19
C GLU A 142 -9.57 -0.88 -10.17
N ILE A 143 -9.13 -1.44 -9.04
CA ILE A 143 -8.94 -2.88 -8.88
C ILE A 143 -10.26 -3.63 -9.07
N LEU A 144 -11.34 -3.19 -8.40
CA LEU A 144 -12.64 -3.85 -8.46
C LEU A 144 -13.26 -3.81 -9.86
N TYR A 145 -13.10 -2.70 -10.59
CA TYR A 145 -13.67 -2.55 -11.93
C TYR A 145 -12.84 -3.23 -13.02
N THR A 146 -11.52 -3.36 -12.84
CA THR A 146 -10.63 -3.95 -13.85
C THR A 146 -10.41 -5.44 -13.63
N CYS A 147 -10.22 -5.88 -12.38
CA CYS A 147 -10.00 -7.29 -12.03
C CYS A 147 -11.31 -8.04 -11.74
N GLY A 148 -12.41 -7.30 -11.55
CA GLY A 148 -13.69 -7.84 -11.12
C GLY A 148 -13.82 -7.85 -9.59
N ASN A 149 -15.06 -7.72 -9.13
CA ASN A 149 -15.43 -7.68 -7.72
C ASN A 149 -16.06 -8.99 -7.22
N ASP A 150 -16.33 -9.96 -8.10
CA ASP A 150 -17.10 -11.17 -7.79
C ASP A 150 -18.39 -10.82 -7.01
N ASN A 151 -18.56 -11.31 -5.77
CA ASN A 151 -19.70 -10.98 -4.91
C ASN A 151 -19.40 -9.86 -3.90
N ARG A 152 -18.23 -9.22 -3.98
CA ARG A 152 -17.86 -8.11 -3.09
C ARG A 152 -18.63 -6.86 -3.51
N PRO A 153 -19.25 -6.14 -2.55
CA PRO A 153 -19.94 -4.90 -2.86
C PRO A 153 -18.94 -3.86 -3.37
N ILE A 154 -19.35 -3.11 -4.38
CA ILE A 154 -18.58 -1.96 -4.88
C ILE A 154 -18.92 -0.75 -3.99
N PRO A 155 -17.91 -0.04 -3.43
CA PRO A 155 -18.14 1.19 -2.68
C PRO A 155 -18.91 2.24 -3.49
N CYS A 156 -19.82 2.96 -2.84
CA CYS A 156 -20.63 4.00 -3.48
C CYS A 156 -19.76 5.12 -4.06
N GLU A 157 -18.66 5.43 -3.37
CA GLU A 157 -17.64 6.41 -3.70
C GLU A 157 -17.03 6.16 -5.08
N CYS A 158 -16.96 4.91 -5.53
CA CYS A 158 -16.47 4.60 -6.88
C CYS A 158 -17.25 5.36 -7.94
N HIS A 159 -18.57 5.37 -7.83
CA HIS A 159 -19.40 6.13 -8.76
C HIS A 159 -19.52 7.60 -8.35
N THR A 160 -19.81 7.88 -7.08
CA THR A 160 -20.20 9.22 -6.64
C THR A 160 -19.03 10.20 -6.54
N LEU A 161 -17.79 9.72 -6.36
CA LEU A 161 -16.61 10.57 -6.22
C LEU A 161 -15.61 10.41 -7.37
N TYR A 162 -15.54 9.21 -7.97
CA TYR A 162 -14.49 8.88 -8.95
C TYR A 162 -15.02 8.54 -10.35
N ASN A 163 -16.31 8.73 -10.60
CA ASN A 163 -16.95 8.57 -11.92
C ASN A 163 -16.81 7.16 -12.54
N TYR A 164 -16.57 6.12 -11.75
CA TYR A 164 -16.73 4.75 -12.25
C TYR A 164 -18.20 4.49 -12.60
N PRO A 165 -18.50 3.55 -13.53
CA PRO A 165 -19.88 3.19 -13.86
C PRO A 165 -20.69 2.80 -12.62
N GLN A 166 -22.02 2.94 -12.66
CA GLN A 166 -22.84 2.40 -11.57
C GLN A 166 -22.75 0.86 -11.54
N PRO A 167 -22.63 0.23 -10.36
CA PRO A 167 -22.61 -1.22 -10.25
C PRO A 167 -23.94 -1.81 -10.74
N VAL A 168 -23.85 -2.94 -11.46
CA VAL A 168 -25.03 -3.65 -11.94
C VAL A 168 -25.67 -4.41 -10.77
N GLN A 169 -26.97 -4.20 -10.57
CA GLN A 169 -27.74 -4.94 -9.58
C GLN A 169 -27.76 -6.43 -9.93
N THR A 170 -27.30 -7.27 -9.01
CA THR A 170 -27.38 -8.73 -9.17
C THR A 170 -28.76 -9.24 -8.74
N ALA A 171 -29.17 -10.40 -9.24
CA ALA A 171 -30.43 -11.05 -8.87
C ALA A 171 -30.56 -11.36 -7.36
N ALA A 172 -29.45 -11.30 -6.61
CA ALA A 172 -29.41 -11.51 -5.17
C ALA A 172 -29.68 -10.22 -4.36
N SER A 173 -29.69 -9.03 -4.99
CA SER A 173 -29.95 -7.76 -4.33
C SER A 173 -31.36 -7.26 -4.64
N ASN A 174 -32.11 -6.90 -3.59
CA ASN A 174 -33.42 -6.24 -3.69
C ASN A 174 -33.34 -4.72 -3.63
N ARG A 175 -32.14 -4.14 -3.56
CA ARG A 175 -31.92 -2.69 -3.53
C ARG A 175 -31.25 -2.22 -4.80
N THR A 176 -31.74 -1.10 -5.32
CA THR A 176 -31.07 -0.29 -6.35
C THR A 176 -29.80 0.34 -5.80
N PHE A 177 -28.95 0.86 -6.69
CA PHE A 177 -27.74 1.59 -6.29
C PHE A 177 -28.07 2.81 -5.43
N ALA A 178 -29.08 3.60 -5.81
CA ALA A 178 -29.48 4.80 -5.06
C ALA A 178 -29.93 4.45 -3.63
N GLU A 179 -30.77 3.42 -3.47
CA GLU A 179 -31.21 2.94 -2.15
C GLU A 179 -30.05 2.40 -1.32
N ALA A 180 -29.13 1.65 -1.93
CA ALA A 180 -27.98 1.08 -1.23
C ALA A 180 -27.01 2.17 -0.74
N CYS A 181 -26.89 3.26 -1.50
CA CYS A 181 -26.00 4.39 -1.22
C CYS A 181 -26.67 5.58 -0.52
N GLY A 182 -27.96 5.47 -0.16
CA GLY A 182 -28.69 6.54 0.51
C GLY A 182 -28.79 7.83 -0.32
N LEU A 183 -28.76 7.73 -1.64
CA LEU A 183 -28.88 8.86 -2.55
C LEU A 183 -30.36 9.23 -2.68
N ALA A 184 -30.68 10.53 -2.65
CA ALA A 184 -32.03 10.98 -2.95
C ALA A 184 -32.40 10.58 -4.39
N GLU A 185 -33.59 10.01 -4.59
CA GLU A 185 -34.11 9.81 -5.95
C GLU A 185 -34.20 11.18 -6.63
N ALA A 186 -33.50 11.32 -7.76
CA ALA A 186 -33.49 12.53 -8.57
C ALA A 186 -34.75 12.61 -9.46
#